data_AF-A0A2R5L0Q7-F1
#
_entry.id   AF-A0A2R5L0Q7-F1
#
_cell.length_a   1.000
_cell.length_b   1.000
_cell.length_c   1.000
_cell.angle_alpha   90.00
_cell.angle_beta   90.00
_cell.angle_gamma   90.00
#
_symmetry.space_group_name_H-M   'P 1'
#
loop_
_entity.id
_entity.type
_entity.pdbx_description
1 polymer ?
#
loop_
_entity_poly.entity_id
_entity_poly.type
_entity_poly.pdbx_seq_one_letter_code
_entity_poly.pdbx_strand_id
1 'polypeptide(L)'
;RLLSILNECYRSGHHPQWDLIQLEAIKCLREICNNISGIKEFFRHCEAFTLLAHSLNPAKQVIMLEVVKLMCTFSLPMWQEHGLDGHREVLNAITVVADFKKQDRFSPIVLGLGLQNNDPLQLNCMCLINSLINFVPDDNMYFRIHLRNEFLRTGLQDVLEILDTSDHINIKTQLEIFYKYRVEDF
;
A
#
# COMPACT_ATOMS: atom_id res chain seq x y z
N ARG A 1 -13.90 -17.45 -3.59
CA ARG A 1 -14.99 -16.77 -4.35
C ARG A 1 -14.74 -15.26 -4.53
N LEU A 2 -14.33 -14.49 -3.51
CA LEU A 2 -14.01 -13.06 -3.71
C LEU A 2 -12.76 -12.84 -4.56
N LEU A 3 -11.67 -13.58 -4.29
CA LEU A 3 -10.45 -13.47 -5.09
C LEU A 3 -10.64 -13.85 -6.56
N SER A 4 -11.52 -14.82 -6.85
CA SER A 4 -11.86 -15.17 -8.24
C SER A 4 -12.63 -14.04 -8.93
N ILE A 5 -13.54 -13.35 -8.22
CA ILE A 5 -14.24 -12.17 -8.75
C ILE A 5 -13.23 -11.05 -9.04
N LEU A 6 -12.28 -10.79 -8.15
CA LEU A 6 -11.22 -9.80 -8.40
C LEU A 6 -10.39 -10.14 -9.62
N ASN A 7 -10.02 -11.41 -9.80
CA ASN A 7 -9.30 -11.88 -10.98
C ASN A 7 -10.12 -11.67 -12.27
N GLU A 8 -11.43 -11.92 -12.23
CA GLU A 8 -12.34 -11.62 -13.34
C GLU A 8 -12.41 -10.12 -13.63
N CYS A 9 -12.51 -9.25 -12.62
CA CYS A 9 -12.49 -7.80 -12.81
C CYS A 9 -11.24 -7.33 -13.57
N TYR A 10 -10.07 -7.94 -13.33
CA TYR A 10 -8.84 -7.61 -14.05
C TYR A 10 -8.84 -8.08 -15.50
N ARG A 11 -9.41 -9.26 -15.77
CA ARG A 11 -9.48 -9.83 -17.13
C ARG A 11 -10.50 -9.10 -18.02
N SER A 12 -11.54 -8.54 -17.41
CA SER A 12 -12.67 -7.93 -18.12
C SER A 12 -12.41 -6.52 -18.67
N GLY A 13 -11.21 -5.96 -18.48
CA GLY A 13 -10.82 -4.67 -19.04
C GLY A 13 -11.47 -3.45 -18.37
N HIS A 14 -11.45 -2.30 -19.05
CA HIS A 14 -11.97 -1.04 -18.53
C HIS A 14 -13.47 -0.88 -18.84
N HIS A 15 -14.33 -1.35 -17.93
CA HIS A 15 -15.75 -1.07 -18.01
C HIS A 15 -16.30 -0.69 -16.61
N PRO A 16 -17.05 0.42 -16.46
CA PRO A 16 -17.40 1.00 -15.16
C PRO A 16 -18.11 0.05 -14.18
N GLN A 17 -18.87 -0.91 -14.71
CA GLN A 17 -19.53 -1.92 -13.89
C GLN A 17 -18.53 -2.81 -13.13
N TRP A 18 -17.38 -3.14 -13.74
CA TRP A 18 -16.34 -3.95 -13.10
C TRP A 18 -15.60 -3.18 -12.01
N ASP A 19 -15.52 -1.85 -12.12
CA ASP A 19 -14.94 -0.99 -11.08
C ASP A 19 -15.78 -1.02 -9.81
N LEU A 20 -17.11 -1.00 -9.94
CA LEU A 20 -18.02 -1.14 -8.81
C LEU A 20 -17.91 -2.54 -8.17
N ILE A 21 -17.88 -3.60 -8.98
CA ILE A 21 -17.73 -4.97 -8.48
C ILE A 21 -16.38 -5.14 -7.77
N GLN A 22 -15.31 -4.61 -8.35
CA GLN A 22 -13.97 -4.60 -7.76
C GLN A 22 -13.96 -3.87 -6.41
N LEU A 23 -14.56 -2.67 -6.35
CA LEU A 23 -14.65 -1.89 -5.12
C LEU A 23 -15.39 -2.65 -4.01
N GLU A 24 -16.55 -3.22 -4.31
CA GLU A 24 -17.33 -3.96 -3.32
C GLU A 24 -16.62 -5.24 -2.88
N ALA A 25 -15.95 -5.95 -3.80
CA ALA A 25 -15.14 -7.11 -3.44
C ALA A 25 -13.98 -6.75 -2.48
N ILE A 26 -13.30 -5.62 -2.71
CA ILE A 26 -12.23 -5.12 -1.82
C ILE A 26 -12.78 -4.70 -0.47
N LYS A 27 -13.92 -4.00 -0.42
CA LYS A 27 -14.58 -3.66 0.85
C LYS A 27 -14.96 -4.91 1.63
N CYS A 28 -15.50 -5.94 0.98
CA CYS A 28 -15.77 -7.23 1.62
C CYS A 28 -14.49 -7.87 2.17
N LEU A 29 -13.38 -7.84 1.43
CA LEU A 29 -12.10 -8.36 1.93
C LEU A 29 -11.63 -7.59 3.16
N ARG A 30 -11.79 -6.27 3.20
CA ARG A 30 -11.47 -5.43 4.36
C ARG A 30 -12.28 -5.83 5.59
N GLU A 31 -13.59 -6.05 5.44
CA GLU A 31 -14.43 -6.53 6.53
C GLU A 31 -14.05 -7.95 6.97
N ILE A 32 -13.65 -8.83 6.06
CA ILE A 32 -13.15 -10.17 6.43
C ILE A 32 -11.84 -10.04 7.22
N CYS A 33 -10.93 -9.18 6.77
CA CYS A 33 -9.60 -8.99 7.36
C CYS A 33 -9.60 -8.05 8.58
N ASN A 34 -10.76 -7.66 9.12
CA ASN A 34 -10.85 -6.86 10.34
C ASN A 34 -10.58 -7.67 11.63
N ASN A 35 -10.33 -8.98 11.50
CA ASN A 35 -10.02 -9.89 12.60
C ASN A 35 -8.93 -10.88 12.19
N ILE A 36 -8.25 -11.44 13.18
CA ILE A 36 -7.10 -12.32 12.96
C ILE A 36 -7.44 -13.60 12.17
N SER A 37 -8.65 -14.15 12.34
CA SER A 37 -9.06 -15.36 11.61
C SER A 37 -9.17 -15.09 10.11
N GLY A 38 -9.76 -13.96 9.73
CA GLY A 38 -9.84 -13.55 8.33
C GLY A 38 -8.49 -13.19 7.73
N ILE A 39 -7.60 -12.55 8.50
CA ILE A 39 -6.22 -12.31 8.08
C ILE A 39 -5.48 -13.64 7.85
N LYS A 40 -5.51 -14.58 8.81
CA LYS A 40 -4.88 -15.90 8.65
C LYS A 40 -5.42 -16.65 7.42
N GLU A 41 -6.72 -16.56 7.18
CA GLU A 41 -7.33 -17.15 5.98
C GLU A 41 -6.82 -16.46 4.71
N PHE A 42 -6.74 -15.12 4.67
CA PHE A 42 -6.20 -14.38 3.54
C PHE A 42 -4.78 -14.82 3.17
N PHE A 43 -3.89 -14.99 4.17
CA PHE A 43 -2.51 -15.44 3.97
C PHE A 43 -2.39 -16.86 3.40
N ARG A 44 -3.44 -17.69 3.44
CA ARG A 44 -3.43 -19.02 2.81
C ARG A 44 -3.59 -18.97 1.29
N HIS A 45 -4.03 -17.83 0.74
CA HIS A 45 -4.25 -17.67 -0.69
C HIS A 45 -3.04 -16.99 -1.35
N CYS A 46 -2.19 -17.78 -1.99
CA CYS A 46 -0.91 -17.32 -2.56
C CYS A 46 -1.01 -16.14 -3.55
N GLU A 47 -2.12 -16.00 -4.27
CA GLU A 47 -2.31 -14.93 -5.26
C GLU A 47 -2.98 -13.68 -4.68
N ALA A 48 -3.43 -13.71 -3.41
CA ALA A 48 -4.29 -12.68 -2.86
C ALA A 48 -3.60 -11.32 -2.76
N PHE A 49 -2.34 -11.29 -2.30
CA PHE A 49 -1.55 -10.05 -2.24
C PHE A 49 -1.28 -9.47 -3.63
N THR A 50 -0.90 -10.30 -4.60
CA THR A 50 -0.68 -9.88 -5.99
C THR A 50 -1.96 -9.31 -6.59
N LEU A 51 -3.11 -9.96 -6.35
CA LEU A 51 -4.42 -9.44 -6.76
C LEU A 51 -4.73 -8.09 -6.11
N LEU A 52 -4.38 -7.86 -4.84
CA LEU A 52 -4.53 -6.52 -4.25
C LEU A 52 -3.58 -5.50 -4.89
N ALA A 53 -2.30 -5.87 -5.09
CA ALA A 53 -1.30 -4.99 -5.70
C ALA A 53 -1.68 -4.54 -7.13
N HIS A 54 -2.37 -5.38 -7.90
CA HIS A 54 -2.90 -4.98 -9.21
C HIS A 54 -3.89 -3.80 -9.13
N SER A 55 -4.60 -3.64 -8.00
CA SER A 55 -5.56 -2.56 -7.74
C SER A 55 -4.91 -1.26 -7.29
N LEU A 56 -3.59 -1.22 -7.08
CA LEU A 56 -2.86 0.02 -6.87
C LEU A 56 -2.85 0.82 -8.19
N ASN A 57 -3.91 1.59 -8.39
CA ASN A 57 -4.14 2.39 -9.59
C ASN A 57 -4.61 3.80 -9.21
N PRO A 58 -3.76 4.83 -9.35
CA PRO A 58 -4.09 6.22 -9.05
C PRO A 58 -5.30 6.76 -9.83
N ALA A 59 -5.60 6.20 -11.00
CA ALA A 59 -6.78 6.57 -11.78
C ALA A 59 -8.10 6.09 -11.15
N LYS A 60 -8.06 5.05 -10.29
CA LYS A 60 -9.21 4.51 -9.57
C LYS A 60 -9.09 4.81 -8.07
N GLN A 61 -9.04 6.09 -7.72
CA GLN A 61 -8.70 6.60 -6.39
C GLN A 61 -9.46 5.92 -5.24
N VAL A 62 -10.77 5.72 -5.38
CA VAL A 62 -11.62 5.10 -4.35
C VAL A 62 -11.25 3.63 -4.12
N ILE A 63 -10.96 2.88 -5.19
CA ILE A 63 -10.53 1.48 -5.12
C ILE A 63 -9.13 1.41 -4.52
N MET A 64 -8.22 2.26 -4.99
CA MET A 64 -6.86 2.32 -4.51
C MET A 64 -6.81 2.66 -3.01
N LEU A 65 -7.63 3.60 -2.54
CA LEU A 65 -7.72 3.94 -1.11
C LEU A 65 -8.03 2.70 -0.26
N GLU A 66 -8.99 1.87 -0.68
CA GLU A 66 -9.36 0.67 0.07
C GLU A 66 -8.28 -0.42 0.03
N VAL A 67 -7.56 -0.53 -1.08
CA VAL A 67 -6.41 -1.43 -1.20
C VAL A 67 -5.25 -0.98 -0.33
N VAL A 68 -4.93 0.31 -0.33
CA VAL A 68 -3.84 0.86 0.49
C VAL A 68 -4.15 0.66 1.98
N LYS A 69 -5.39 0.89 2.43
CA LYS A 69 -5.81 0.58 3.81
C LYS A 69 -5.57 -0.89 4.18
N LEU A 70 -5.97 -1.81 3.31
CA LEU A 70 -5.72 -3.25 3.51
C LEU A 70 -4.22 -3.56 3.58
N MET A 71 -3.42 -3.00 2.69
CA MET A 71 -1.96 -3.19 2.68
C MET A 71 -1.28 -2.63 3.93
N CYS A 72 -1.72 -1.46 4.43
CA CYS A 72 -1.29 -0.93 5.72
C CYS A 72 -1.61 -1.92 6.84
N THR A 73 -2.84 -2.43 6.89
CA THR A 73 -3.24 -3.46 7.86
C THR A 73 -2.30 -4.65 7.80
N PHE A 74 -2.04 -5.23 6.62
CA PHE A 74 -1.15 -6.40 6.50
C PHE A 74 0.32 -6.11 6.82
N SER A 75 0.78 -4.87 6.66
CA SER A 75 2.18 -4.49 6.90
C SER A 75 2.48 -4.16 8.35
N LEU A 76 1.53 -4.33 9.27
CA LEU A 76 1.75 -4.08 10.69
C LEU A 76 2.70 -5.13 11.31
N PRO A 77 3.72 -4.72 12.09
CA PRO A 77 4.67 -5.65 12.70
C PRO A 77 4.04 -6.71 13.62
N MET A 78 2.89 -6.40 14.22
CA MET A 78 2.19 -7.30 15.15
C MET A 78 1.82 -8.67 14.54
N TRP A 79 1.74 -8.79 13.20
CA TRP A 79 1.45 -10.07 12.56
C TRP A 79 2.58 -11.09 12.67
N GLN A 80 3.80 -10.62 12.91
CA GLN A 80 4.97 -11.49 13.05
C GLN A 80 4.84 -12.39 14.30
N GLU A 81 4.21 -11.90 15.37
CA GLU A 81 3.86 -12.68 16.57
C GLU A 81 2.89 -13.83 16.27
N HIS A 82 2.19 -13.76 15.14
CA HIS A 82 1.26 -14.78 14.67
C HIS A 82 1.85 -15.66 13.55
N GLY A 83 3.15 -15.53 13.27
CA GLY A 83 3.85 -16.26 12.21
C GLY A 83 3.49 -15.80 10.80
N LEU A 84 3.01 -14.57 10.65
CA LEU A 84 2.59 -14.01 9.37
C LEU A 84 3.52 -12.84 8.98
N ASP A 85 4.25 -13.01 7.87
CA ASP A 85 5.19 -12.00 7.35
C ASP A 85 4.51 -11.08 6.32
N GLY A 86 3.55 -10.29 6.77
CA GLY A 86 2.71 -9.48 5.88
C GLY A 86 3.44 -8.34 5.19
N HIS A 87 4.43 -7.75 5.84
CA HIS A 87 5.30 -6.74 5.24
C HIS A 87 5.98 -7.30 3.98
N ARG A 88 6.61 -8.48 4.09
CA ARG A 88 7.28 -9.13 2.96
C ARG A 88 6.30 -9.50 1.85
N GLU A 89 5.14 -10.06 2.19
CA GLU A 89 4.13 -10.44 1.19
C GLU A 89 3.60 -9.22 0.40
N VAL A 90 3.34 -8.10 1.08
CA VAL A 90 2.94 -6.84 0.42
C VAL A 90 4.05 -6.34 -0.50
N LEU A 91 5.29 -6.27 -0.03
CA LEU A 91 6.41 -5.77 -0.84
C LEU A 91 6.70 -6.67 -2.06
N ASN A 92 6.63 -7.98 -1.89
CA ASN A 92 6.77 -8.94 -2.98
C ASN A 92 5.67 -8.78 -4.03
N ALA A 93 4.40 -8.67 -3.60
CA ALA A 93 3.28 -8.49 -4.51
C ALA A 93 3.40 -7.17 -5.31
N ILE A 94 3.79 -6.07 -4.66
CA ILE A 94 4.05 -4.79 -5.32
C ILE A 94 5.15 -4.95 -6.38
N THR A 95 6.23 -5.66 -6.07
CA THR A 95 7.35 -5.93 -6.99
C THR A 95 6.90 -6.75 -8.20
N VAL A 96 6.19 -7.87 -7.97
CA VAL A 96 5.67 -8.73 -9.05
C VAL A 96 4.76 -7.97 -10.01
N VAL A 97 3.85 -7.16 -9.47
CA VAL A 97 2.92 -6.36 -10.30
C VAL A 97 3.67 -5.28 -11.09
N ALA A 98 4.69 -4.67 -10.50
CA ALA A 98 5.52 -3.67 -11.17
C ALA A 98 6.30 -4.26 -12.33
N ASP A 99 6.92 -5.43 -12.12
CA ASP A 99 7.65 -6.17 -13.15
C ASP A 99 6.74 -6.59 -14.31
N PHE A 100 5.50 -6.97 -13.99
CA PHE A 100 4.46 -7.27 -14.99
C PHE A 100 4.05 -6.01 -15.76
N LYS A 101 3.87 -4.88 -15.08
CA LYS A 101 3.46 -3.60 -15.69
C LYS A 101 4.62 -2.81 -16.33
N LYS A 102 5.87 -3.26 -16.18
CA LYS A 102 7.08 -2.58 -16.67
C LYS A 102 7.19 -1.13 -16.19
N GLN A 103 6.96 -0.93 -14.89
CA GLN A 103 7.03 0.37 -14.22
C GLN A 103 7.78 0.25 -12.89
N ASP A 104 8.19 1.38 -12.31
CA ASP A 104 8.74 1.39 -10.95
C ASP A 104 7.69 0.95 -9.93
N ARG A 105 8.10 0.07 -9.00
CA ARG A 105 7.16 -0.61 -8.11
C ARG A 105 6.42 0.31 -7.14
N PHE A 106 7.04 1.42 -6.76
CA PHE A 106 6.45 2.41 -5.88
C PHE A 106 5.70 3.53 -6.61
N SER A 107 5.75 3.57 -7.94
CA SER A 107 5.14 4.65 -8.72
C SER A 107 3.64 4.83 -8.41
N PRO A 108 2.81 3.77 -8.34
CA PRO A 108 1.40 3.94 -7.98
C PRO A 108 1.20 4.61 -6.61
N ILE A 109 2.00 4.27 -5.61
CA ILE A 109 1.86 4.79 -4.24
C ILE A 109 2.29 6.27 -4.20
N VAL A 110 3.41 6.61 -4.83
CA VAL A 110 3.90 7.99 -4.94
C VAL A 110 2.92 8.87 -5.70
N LEU A 111 2.37 8.39 -6.81
CA LEU A 111 1.32 9.10 -7.55
C LEU A 111 0.05 9.28 -6.71
N GLY A 112 -0.38 8.25 -5.98
CA GLY A 112 -1.51 8.34 -5.07
C GLY A 112 -1.32 9.38 -3.95
N LEU A 113 -0.10 9.46 -3.41
CA LEU A 113 0.30 10.47 -2.43
C LEU A 113 0.29 11.90 -3.01
N GLY A 114 0.65 12.05 -4.29
CA GLY A 114 0.67 13.34 -4.98
C GLY A 114 -0.69 13.87 -5.44
N LEU A 115 -1.77 13.07 -5.33
CA LEU A 115 -3.11 13.48 -5.75
C LEU A 115 -3.70 14.55 -4.82
N GLN A 116 -3.60 15.80 -5.27
CA GLN A 116 -4.19 16.96 -4.60
C GLN A 116 -5.70 16.81 -4.42
N ASN A 117 -6.23 17.36 -3.33
CA ASN A 117 -7.65 17.30 -2.94
C ASN A 117 -8.18 15.88 -2.64
N ASN A 118 -7.31 14.93 -2.30
CA ASN A 118 -7.72 13.61 -1.82
C ASN A 118 -6.95 13.22 -0.54
N ASP A 119 -7.13 14.01 0.51
CA ASP A 119 -6.46 13.80 1.80
C ASP A 119 -6.56 12.37 2.34
N PRO A 120 -7.70 11.64 2.21
CA PRO A 120 -7.76 10.24 2.64
C PRO A 120 -6.77 9.34 1.90
N LEU A 121 -6.63 9.49 0.59
CA LEU A 121 -5.67 8.71 -0.20
C LEU A 121 -4.24 9.15 0.10
N GLN A 122 -3.98 10.45 0.21
CA GLN A 122 -2.66 10.96 0.57
C GLN A 122 -2.20 10.44 1.92
N LEU A 123 -3.06 10.53 2.95
CA LEU A 123 -2.79 10.02 4.29
C LEU A 123 -2.47 8.53 4.26
N ASN A 124 -3.30 7.71 3.61
CA ASN A 124 -3.11 6.27 3.60
C ASN A 124 -1.89 5.84 2.78
N CYS A 125 -1.57 6.53 1.68
CA CYS A 125 -0.33 6.30 0.95
C CYS A 125 0.90 6.62 1.82
N MET A 126 0.87 7.73 2.57
CA MET A 126 1.96 8.07 3.49
C MET A 126 2.09 7.05 4.62
N CYS A 127 0.96 6.59 5.18
CA CYS A 127 0.95 5.50 6.16
C CYS A 127 1.60 4.23 5.58
N LEU A 128 1.26 3.85 4.35
CA LEU A 128 1.84 2.65 3.71
C LEU A 128 3.35 2.81 3.49
N ILE A 129 3.81 3.99 3.06
CA ILE A 129 5.24 4.30 2.92
C ILE A 129 5.95 4.12 4.28
N ASN A 130 5.39 4.69 5.36
CA ASN A 130 5.94 4.52 6.70
C ASN A 130 5.92 3.05 7.15
N SER A 131 4.86 2.29 6.86
CA SER A 131 4.79 0.86 7.16
C SER A 131 5.85 0.05 6.41
N LEU A 132 6.08 0.35 5.14
CA LEU A 132 7.06 -0.37 4.33
C LEU A 132 8.50 -0.01 4.68
N ILE A 133 8.79 1.24 5.07
CA ILE A 133 10.15 1.72 5.34
C ILE A 133 10.51 1.64 6.82
N ASN A 134 9.69 2.18 7.71
CA ASN A 134 10.08 2.42 9.10
C ASN A 134 9.68 1.25 10.02
N PHE A 135 8.65 0.50 9.65
CA PHE A 135 8.14 -0.63 10.45
C PHE A 135 8.54 -1.98 9.85
N VAL A 136 9.74 -2.05 9.26
CA VAL A 136 10.30 -3.29 8.71
C VAL A 136 10.58 -4.27 9.87
N PRO A 137 10.19 -5.54 9.73
CA PRO A 137 10.67 -6.62 10.58
C PRO A 137 12.19 -6.61 10.79
N ASP A 138 12.65 -6.88 12.01
CA ASP A 138 14.06 -7.14 12.34
C ASP A 138 15.01 -5.90 12.33
N ASP A 139 14.49 -4.68 12.36
CA ASP A 139 15.24 -3.43 12.55
C ASP A 139 16.43 -3.20 11.58
N ASN A 140 16.39 -3.81 10.39
CA ASN A 140 17.48 -3.73 9.41
C ASN A 140 17.60 -2.34 8.76
N MET A 141 18.47 -1.49 9.32
CA MET A 141 18.75 -0.13 8.84
C MET A 141 19.10 -0.05 7.35
N TYR A 142 19.98 -0.93 6.85
CA TYR A 142 20.37 -0.91 5.44
C TYR A 142 19.18 -1.15 4.50
N PHE A 143 18.27 -2.04 4.90
CA PHE A 143 17.06 -2.30 4.15
C PHE A 143 16.11 -1.09 4.16
N ARG A 144 15.94 -0.42 5.31
CA ARG A 144 15.16 0.84 5.40
C ARG A 144 15.73 1.94 4.51
N ILE A 145 17.04 2.15 4.56
CA ILE A 145 17.74 3.12 3.70
C ILE A 145 17.55 2.79 2.22
N HIS A 146 17.66 1.51 1.85
CA HIS A 146 17.45 1.08 0.46
C HIS A 146 16.04 1.40 -0.03
N LEU A 147 15.01 1.01 0.73
CA LEU A 147 13.62 1.30 0.39
C LEU A 147 13.34 2.79 0.31
N ARG A 148 13.80 3.57 1.29
CA ARG A 148 13.63 5.03 1.30
C ARG A 148 14.25 5.67 0.06
N ASN A 149 15.48 5.29 -0.28
CA ASN A 149 16.16 5.81 -1.47
C ASN A 149 15.44 5.42 -2.77
N GLU A 150 14.82 4.23 -2.81
CA GLU A 150 14.02 3.82 -3.96
C GLU A 150 12.74 4.65 -4.12
N PHE A 151 12.01 4.90 -3.02
CA PHE A 151 10.87 5.82 -3.03
C PHE A 151 11.27 7.24 -3.48
N LEU A 152 12.40 7.76 -2.97
CA LEU A 152 12.92 9.06 -3.39
C LEU A 152 13.24 9.10 -4.89
N ARG A 153 13.90 8.06 -5.44
CA ARG A 153 14.15 7.94 -6.90
C ARG A 153 12.87 7.84 -7.72
N THR A 154 11.78 7.37 -7.13
CA THR A 154 10.46 7.27 -7.78
C THR A 154 9.71 8.62 -7.80
N GLY A 155 10.30 9.69 -7.24
CA GLY A 155 9.71 11.04 -7.21
C GLY A 155 9.06 11.41 -5.88
N LEU A 156 9.28 10.64 -4.80
CA LEU A 156 8.71 10.97 -3.49
C LEU A 156 9.18 12.34 -2.98
N GLN A 157 10.42 12.76 -3.28
CA GLN A 157 10.98 14.04 -2.81
C GLN A 157 10.10 15.23 -3.23
N ASP A 158 9.72 15.30 -4.51
CA ASP A 158 8.90 16.39 -5.05
C ASP A 158 7.51 16.41 -4.38
N VAL A 159 6.95 15.23 -4.07
CA VAL A 159 5.64 15.12 -3.41
C VAL A 159 5.73 15.55 -1.94
N LEU A 160 6.81 15.23 -1.24
CA LEU A 160 7.03 15.65 0.14
C LEU A 160 7.09 17.18 0.27
N GLU A 161 7.78 17.86 -0.64
CA GLU A 161 7.89 19.32 -0.63
C GLU A 161 6.51 20.01 -0.78
N ILE A 162 5.61 19.42 -1.56
CA ILE A 162 4.22 19.91 -1.67
C ILE A 162 3.44 19.61 -0.39
N LEU A 163 3.58 18.40 0.16
CA LEU A 163 2.87 17.98 1.36
C LEU A 163 3.31 18.69 2.64
N ASP A 164 4.53 19.20 2.70
CA ASP A 164 5.02 20.04 3.80
C ASP A 164 4.17 21.33 3.96
N THR A 165 3.46 21.74 2.90
CA THR A 165 2.52 22.87 2.93
C THR A 165 1.06 22.48 3.25
N SER A 166 0.76 21.18 3.36
CA SER A 166 -0.58 20.69 3.71
C SER A 166 -0.96 21.14 5.12
N ASP A 167 -2.23 21.49 5.37
CA ASP A 167 -2.74 21.79 6.72
C ASP A 167 -3.41 20.58 7.41
N HIS A 168 -3.44 19.42 6.75
CA HIS A 168 -4.10 18.24 7.27
C HIS A 168 -3.28 17.60 8.40
N ILE A 169 -3.78 17.67 9.64
CA ILE A 169 -3.07 17.25 10.87
C ILE A 169 -2.50 15.83 10.78
N ASN A 170 -3.29 14.84 10.33
CA ASN A 170 -2.81 13.46 10.27
C ASN A 170 -1.74 13.25 9.20
N ILE A 171 -1.75 14.05 8.13
CA ILE A 171 -0.72 14.00 7.09
C ILE A 171 0.58 14.55 7.67
N LYS A 172 0.53 15.71 8.35
CA LYS A 172 1.68 16.27 9.09
C LYS A 172 2.28 15.25 10.05
N THR A 173 1.45 14.57 10.85
CA THR A 173 1.94 13.52 11.76
C THR A 173 2.66 12.38 11.03
N GLN A 174 2.16 11.94 9.87
CA GLN A 174 2.85 10.90 9.10
C GLN A 174 4.15 11.40 8.45
N LEU A 175 4.23 12.67 8.05
CA LEU A 175 5.47 13.29 7.57
C LEU A 175 6.51 13.41 8.69
N GLU A 176 6.10 13.84 9.89
CA GLU A 176 6.96 13.90 11.07
C GLU A 176 7.56 12.53 11.41
N ILE A 177 6.73 11.47 11.37
CA ILE A 177 7.20 10.09 11.54
C ILE A 177 8.25 9.76 10.48
N PHE A 178 7.97 10.05 9.20
CA PHE A 178 8.90 9.77 8.10
C PHE A 178 10.25 10.48 8.28
N TYR A 179 10.24 11.77 8.64
CA TYR A 179 11.45 12.55 8.84
C TYR A 179 12.24 12.11 10.08
N LYS A 180 11.54 11.77 11.18
CA LYS A 180 12.18 11.26 12.39
C LYS A 180 13.01 10.00 12.09
N TYR A 181 12.40 8.99 11.48
CA TYR A 181 13.11 7.75 11.14
C TYR A 181 14.18 7.94 10.07
N ARG A 182 14.01 8.92 9.17
CA ARG A 182 15.07 9.30 8.23
C ARG A 182 16.32 9.78 8.98
N VAL A 183 16.18 10.61 10.00
CA VAL A 183 17.32 11.09 10.80
C VAL A 183 17.94 9.96 11.64
N GLU A 184 17.13 9.06 12.20
CA GLU A 184 17.63 7.92 13.00
C GLU A 184 18.44 6.91 12.17
N ASP A 185 18.20 6.83 10.85
CA ASP A 185 18.96 5.96 9.94
C ASP A 185 20.29 6.57 9.46
N PHE A 186 20.61 7.83 9.79
CA PHE A 186 21.86 8.54 9.46
C PHE A 186 22.78 8.71 10.68
#